data_AF-A0A2W4VYJ1-F1
#
_entry.id   AF-A0A2W4VYJ1-F1
#
_cell.length_a   1.000
_cell.length_b   1.000
_cell.length_c   1.000
_cell.angle_alpha   90.00
_cell.angle_beta   90.00
_cell.angle_gamma   90.00
#
_symmetry.space_group_name_H-M   'P 1'
#
loop_
_entity.id
_entity.type
_entity.pdbx_description
1 polymer ?
#
loop_
_entity_poly.entity_id
_entity_poly.type
_entity_poly.pdbx_seq_one_letter_code
_entity_poly.pdbx_strand_id
1 'polypeptide(L)'
;MKTSHHPLDCELQMRDRKGNLITVNTLELAADLLDGTASIVECFLTFLVSPATYHHIDINESFHLHPDARGQVFGGKLEPDIDVEIETKLDPSFIFEISTKIKTLDALSQHLQTINQNQPDHPLLNTESWFALYVKQSVELPPEFGEGKLKVGYSTTWADT
;
A
#
# COMPACT_ATOMS: atom_id res chain seq x y z
N MET A 1 -18.29 -11.42 2.97
CA MET A 1 -17.24 -10.38 3.01
C MET A 1 -17.43 -9.48 1.81
N LYS A 2 -17.45 -8.18 2.06
CA LYS A 2 -17.53 -7.15 1.02
C LYS A 2 -16.34 -6.22 1.19
N THR A 3 -15.57 -6.06 0.11
CA THR A 3 -14.53 -5.04 0.04
C THR A 3 -15.18 -3.68 -0.26
N SER A 4 -14.85 -2.70 0.57
CA SER A 4 -15.24 -1.31 0.40
C SER A 4 -14.00 -0.49 0.07
N HIS A 5 -14.13 0.44 -0.87
CA HIS A 5 -13.05 1.29 -1.36
C HIS A 5 -13.37 2.77 -1.07
N HIS A 6 -12.35 3.55 -0.72
CA HIS A 6 -12.45 4.97 -0.44
C HIS A 6 -11.20 5.70 -0.98
N PRO A 7 -11.37 6.69 -1.87
CA PRO A 7 -10.26 7.54 -2.32
C PRO A 7 -9.65 8.30 -1.14
N LEU A 8 -8.33 8.28 -1.00
CA LEU A 8 -7.64 8.98 0.09
C LEU A 8 -6.97 10.28 -0.39
N ASP A 9 -6.47 10.29 -1.64
CA ASP A 9 -5.92 11.44 -2.38
C ASP A 9 -5.08 12.40 -1.52
N CYS A 10 -4.18 11.86 -0.68
CA CYS A 10 -3.32 12.64 0.19
C CYS A 10 -1.88 12.10 0.29
N GLU A 11 -0.96 12.94 0.73
CA GLU A 11 0.40 12.51 1.04
C GLU A 11 0.46 11.93 2.46
N LEU A 12 0.98 10.71 2.59
CA LEU A 12 1.35 10.14 3.89
C LEU A 12 2.86 10.18 4.07
N GLN A 13 3.29 10.61 5.25
CA GLN A 13 4.68 10.58 5.68
C GLN A 13 4.90 9.31 6.51
N MET A 14 5.46 8.29 5.88
CA MET A 14 5.75 7.01 6.52
C MET A 14 7.19 6.94 7.00
N ARG A 15 7.49 6.05 7.95
CA ARG A 15 8.85 5.85 8.48
C ARG A 15 9.33 4.44 8.24
N ASP A 16 10.56 4.33 7.72
CA ASP A 16 11.24 3.03 7.60
C ASP A 16 11.79 2.54 8.95
N ARG A 17 12.35 1.32 8.97
CA ARG A 17 12.99 0.71 10.16
C ARG A 17 14.10 1.56 10.78
N LYS A 18 14.72 2.45 10.00
CA LYS A 18 15.80 3.36 10.45
C LYS A 18 15.25 4.74 10.86
N GLY A 19 13.94 4.96 10.74
CA GLY A 19 13.25 6.21 11.06
C GLY A 19 13.29 7.24 9.93
N ASN A 20 13.80 6.90 8.74
CA ASN A 20 13.80 7.83 7.61
C ASN A 20 12.38 8.02 7.08
N LEU A 21 12.07 9.23 6.64
CA LEU A 21 10.77 9.57 6.08
C LEU A 21 10.67 9.09 4.62
N ILE A 22 9.54 8.46 4.32
CA ILE A 22 9.11 8.04 2.99
C ILE A 22 7.76 8.72 2.73
N THR A 23 7.75 9.67 1.81
CA THR A 23 6.50 10.30 1.36
C THR A 23 5.87 9.43 0.28
N VAL A 24 4.60 9.07 0.47
CA VAL A 24 3.80 8.31 -0.50
C VAL A 24 2.55 9.08 -0.89
N ASN A 25 2.19 9.03 -2.17
CA ASN A 25 0.97 9.66 -2.69
C ASN A 25 -0.16 8.64 -2.66
N THR A 26 -1.01 8.70 -1.64
CA THR A 26 -2.09 7.73 -1.49
C THR A 26 -3.17 7.91 -2.55
N LEU A 27 -3.60 6.80 -3.12
CA LEU A 27 -4.68 6.74 -4.09
C LEU A 27 -5.96 6.25 -3.43
N GLU A 28 -5.86 5.12 -2.73
CA GLU A 28 -7.02 4.41 -2.24
C GLU A 28 -6.74 3.76 -0.88
N LEU A 29 -7.73 3.84 -0.02
CA LEU A 29 -7.88 3.01 1.16
C LEU A 29 -9.01 2.02 0.90
N ALA A 30 -8.77 0.72 1.07
CA ALA A 30 -9.80 -0.30 0.98
C ALA A 30 -9.86 -1.11 2.27
N ALA A 31 -11.03 -1.68 2.55
CA ALA A 31 -11.20 -2.56 3.70
C ALA A 31 -12.22 -3.64 3.43
N ASP A 32 -11.94 -4.83 3.93
CA ASP A 32 -12.93 -5.89 4.00
C ASP A 32 -13.75 -5.74 5.28
N LEU A 33 -15.06 -5.79 5.10
CA LEU A 33 -16.02 -5.66 6.19
C LEU A 33 -16.69 -7.00 6.48
N LEU A 34 -16.80 -7.33 7.77
CA LEU A 34 -17.60 -8.45 8.22
C LEU A 34 -19.09 -8.13 8.11
N ASP A 35 -19.81 -8.96 7.35
CA ASP A 35 -21.24 -8.82 7.11
C ASP A 35 -22.02 -8.79 8.44
N GLY A 36 -22.92 -7.81 8.58
CA GLY A 36 -23.78 -7.66 9.77
C GLY A 36 -23.19 -6.88 10.95
N THR A 37 -21.87 -6.62 10.99
CA THR A 37 -21.25 -5.83 12.08
C THR A 37 -20.53 -4.57 11.63
N ALA A 38 -20.31 -4.40 10.32
CA ALA A 38 -19.50 -3.33 9.73
C ALA A 38 -18.10 -3.22 10.37
N SER A 39 -17.58 -4.31 10.94
CA SER A 39 -16.25 -4.33 11.52
C SER A 39 -15.23 -4.63 10.42
N ILE A 40 -14.16 -3.85 10.41
CA ILE A 40 -13.03 -4.02 9.50
C ILE A 40 -12.28 -5.30 9.88
N VAL A 41 -12.07 -6.19 8.92
CA VAL A 41 -11.30 -7.43 9.09
C VAL A 41 -9.98 -7.41 8.32
N GLU A 42 -9.91 -6.67 7.22
CA GLU A 42 -8.67 -6.40 6.50
C GLU A 42 -8.67 -4.94 6.05
N CYS A 43 -7.47 -4.36 5.93
CA CYS A 43 -7.27 -3.00 5.51
C CYS A 43 -6.13 -2.96 4.49
N PHE A 44 -6.34 -2.22 3.41
CA PHE A 44 -5.42 -2.11 2.30
C PHE A 44 -5.18 -0.65 1.98
N LEU A 45 -3.93 -0.32 1.64
CA LEU A 45 -3.53 1.01 1.21
C LEU A 45 -2.80 0.90 -0.12
N THR A 46 -3.30 1.65 -1.11
CA THR A 46 -2.70 1.77 -2.43
C THR A 46 -2.14 3.17 -2.60
N PHE A 47 -0.89 3.28 -3.05
CA PHE A 47 -0.21 4.56 -3.22
C PHE A 47 0.78 4.54 -4.38
N LEU A 48 1.09 5.73 -4.90
CA LEU A 48 2.15 5.98 -5.88
C LEU A 48 3.41 6.52 -5.21
N VAL A 49 4.55 6.07 -5.74
CA VAL A 49 5.87 6.58 -5.38
C VAL A 49 6.72 6.84 -6.62
N SER A 50 7.56 7.87 -6.55
CA SER A 50 8.55 8.14 -7.58
C SER A 50 9.56 6.98 -7.71
N PRO A 51 10.24 6.83 -8.86
CA PRO A 51 11.30 5.83 -9.00
C PRO A 51 12.42 5.93 -7.94
N ALA A 52 12.77 7.15 -7.54
CA ALA A 52 13.78 7.38 -6.50
C ALA A 52 13.29 6.89 -5.13
N THR A 53 12.04 7.18 -4.78
CA THR A 53 11.41 6.70 -3.54
C THR A 53 11.27 5.17 -3.55
N TYR A 54 10.87 4.59 -4.68
CA TYR A 54 10.78 3.14 -4.84
C TYR A 54 12.16 2.48 -4.67
N HIS A 55 13.22 3.05 -5.23
CA HIS A 55 14.57 2.54 -5.05
C HIS A 55 15.00 2.53 -3.57
N HIS A 56 14.64 3.56 -2.81
CA HIS A 56 14.87 3.59 -1.36
C HIS A 56 14.08 2.51 -0.63
N ILE A 57 12.80 2.33 -0.98
CA ILE A 57 11.94 1.25 -0.45
C ILE A 57 12.56 -0.12 -0.72
N ASP A 58 13.00 -0.36 -1.96
CA ASP A 58 13.56 -1.63 -2.44
C ASP A 58 14.86 -1.99 -1.71
N ILE A 59 15.79 -1.04 -1.56
CA ILE A 59 17.06 -1.25 -0.86
C ILE A 59 16.88 -1.50 0.64
N ASN A 60 15.91 -0.83 1.26
CA ASN A 60 15.70 -0.93 2.70
C ASN A 60 14.67 -2.01 3.07
N GLU A 61 14.13 -2.73 2.08
CA GLU A 61 13.11 -3.76 2.24
C GLU A 61 11.87 -3.24 3.01
N SER A 62 11.57 -1.94 2.86
CA SER A 62 10.39 -1.32 3.48
C SER A 62 9.12 -1.97 2.95
N PHE A 63 8.05 -1.97 3.75
CA PHE A 63 6.80 -2.68 3.44
C PHE A 63 6.99 -4.20 3.31
N HIS A 64 8.00 -4.72 4.02
CA HIS A 64 8.47 -6.10 3.94
C HIS A 64 8.88 -6.51 2.53
N LEU A 65 9.36 -5.62 1.65
CA LEU A 65 9.69 -5.96 0.26
C LEU A 65 10.99 -6.78 0.10
N HIS A 66 11.09 -7.90 0.81
CA HIS A 66 12.19 -8.86 0.73
C HIS A 66 12.30 -9.42 -0.70
N PRO A 67 13.51 -9.47 -1.29
CA PRO A 67 13.74 -10.06 -2.62
C PRO A 67 13.18 -11.48 -2.76
N ASP A 68 13.29 -12.30 -1.71
CA ASP A 68 12.88 -13.70 -1.70
C ASP A 68 11.36 -13.90 -1.66
N ALA A 69 10.59 -12.87 -1.29
CA ALA A 69 9.14 -12.92 -1.24
C ALA A 69 8.48 -12.59 -2.59
N ARG A 70 9.27 -12.21 -3.61
CA ARG A 70 8.75 -11.69 -4.88
C ARG A 70 8.36 -12.80 -5.85
N GLY A 71 7.10 -12.77 -6.29
CA GLY A 71 6.55 -13.61 -7.35
C GLY A 71 6.34 -12.84 -8.65
N GLN A 72 6.51 -13.51 -9.80
CA GLN A 72 6.18 -12.92 -11.10
C GLN A 72 4.69 -13.10 -11.38
N VAL A 73 3.90 -12.03 -11.22
CA VAL A 73 2.46 -12.02 -11.56
C VAL A 73 2.18 -11.18 -12.80
N PHE A 74 2.77 -9.99 -12.93
CA PHE A 74 2.47 -9.08 -14.04
C PHE A 74 3.44 -9.21 -15.22
N GLY A 75 4.57 -9.89 -15.04
CA GLY A 75 5.62 -9.98 -16.07
C GLY A 75 6.30 -8.63 -16.34
N GLY A 76 7.40 -8.67 -17.09
CA GLY A 76 8.18 -7.47 -17.41
C GLY A 76 9.05 -6.95 -16.25
N LYS A 77 9.86 -5.94 -16.56
CA LYS A 77 10.67 -5.21 -15.57
C LYS A 77 10.03 -3.85 -15.36
N LEU A 78 10.17 -3.32 -14.15
CA LEU A 78 9.80 -1.94 -13.88
C LEU A 78 10.69 -1.01 -14.71
N GLU A 79 10.08 0.00 -15.33
CA GLU A 79 10.77 1.05 -16.06
C GLU A 79 11.30 2.11 -15.08
N PRO A 80 12.52 2.63 -15.31
CA PRO A 80 13.21 3.48 -14.34
C PRO A 80 12.60 4.88 -14.17
N ASP A 81 11.76 5.34 -15.11
CA ASP A 81 11.26 6.71 -15.15
C ASP A 81 9.73 6.81 -14.95
N ILE A 82 9.09 5.71 -14.52
CA ILE A 82 7.63 5.64 -14.31
C ILE A 82 7.33 5.45 -12.83
N ASP A 83 6.38 6.21 -12.30
CA ASP A 83 5.92 6.07 -10.92
C ASP A 83 5.39 4.66 -10.65
N VAL A 84 5.74 4.13 -9.48
CA VAL A 84 5.39 2.78 -9.06
C VAL A 84 4.17 2.82 -8.15
N GLU A 85 3.14 2.06 -8.50
CA GLU A 85 1.98 1.81 -7.66
C GLU A 85 2.27 0.61 -6.74
N ILE A 86 2.10 0.81 -5.44
CA ILE A 86 2.25 -0.23 -4.44
C ILE A 86 0.91 -0.38 -3.73
N GLU A 87 0.41 -1.62 -3.73
CA GLU A 87 -0.74 -2.04 -2.94
C GLU A 87 -0.21 -2.78 -1.72
N THR A 88 -0.67 -2.39 -0.53
CA THR A 88 -0.23 -2.96 0.74
C THR A 88 -1.42 -3.41 1.58
N LYS A 89 -1.18 -4.37 2.46
CA LYS A 89 -2.13 -4.85 3.48
C LYS A 89 -1.61 -4.52 4.86
N LEU A 90 -2.47 -4.01 5.73
CA LEU A 90 -2.11 -3.73 7.12
C LEU A 90 -1.89 -5.03 7.90
N ASP A 91 -0.89 -5.02 8.79
CA ASP A 91 -0.66 -6.11 9.74
C ASP A 91 -1.94 -6.40 10.56
N PRO A 92 -2.42 -7.67 10.61
CA PRO A 92 -3.60 -8.06 11.35
C PRO A 92 -3.62 -7.63 12.83
N SER A 93 -2.45 -7.48 13.45
CA SER A 93 -2.32 -7.05 14.85
C SER A 93 -2.90 -5.65 15.09
N PHE A 94 -2.91 -4.78 14.07
CA PHE A 94 -3.54 -3.45 14.15
C PHE A 94 -5.05 -3.45 13.84
N ILE A 95 -5.56 -4.50 13.18
CA ILE A 95 -6.98 -4.59 12.81
C ILE A 95 -7.86 -4.64 14.05
N PHE A 96 -7.45 -5.35 15.10
CA PHE A 96 -8.22 -5.39 16.34
C PHE A 96 -8.38 -3.99 16.94
N GLU A 97 -7.30 -3.22 17.03
CA GLU A 97 -7.37 -1.86 17.57
C GLU A 97 -8.26 -0.96 16.69
N ILE A 98 -8.06 -0.98 15.37
CA ILE A 98 -8.85 -0.18 14.43
C ILE A 98 -10.32 -0.54 14.51
N SER A 99 -10.65 -1.83 14.44
CA SER A 99 -12.04 -2.31 14.40
C SER A 99 -12.83 -1.99 15.68
N THR A 100 -12.16 -1.81 16.83
CA THR A 100 -12.85 -1.40 18.08
C THR A 100 -13.26 0.07 18.07
N LYS A 101 -12.46 0.95 17.44
CA LYS A 101 -12.66 2.42 17.46
C LYS A 101 -13.30 2.96 16.19
N ILE A 102 -13.10 2.29 15.06
CA ILE A 102 -13.41 2.78 13.72
C ILE A 102 -14.30 1.75 13.02
N LYS A 103 -15.49 2.21 12.60
CA LYS A 103 -16.55 1.37 12.03
C LYS A 103 -16.85 1.65 10.57
N THR A 104 -16.22 2.66 10.00
CA THR A 104 -16.41 3.06 8.61
C THR A 104 -15.07 3.41 7.95
N LEU A 105 -15.01 3.24 6.64
CA LEU A 105 -13.83 3.55 5.86
C LEU A 105 -13.52 5.05 5.83
N ASP A 106 -14.57 5.89 5.82
CA ASP A 106 -14.43 7.35 5.92
C ASP A 106 -13.77 7.76 7.25
N ALA A 107 -14.17 7.13 8.36
CA ALA A 107 -13.58 7.40 9.67
C ALA A 107 -12.14 6.89 9.75
N LEU A 108 -11.80 5.79 9.07
CA LEU A 108 -10.43 5.29 8.99
C LEU A 108 -9.55 6.24 8.17
N SER A 109 -10.05 6.72 7.04
CA SER A 109 -9.41 7.73 6.19
C SER A 109 -9.10 9.00 6.99
N GLN A 110 -10.09 9.56 7.69
CA GLN A 110 -9.90 10.72 8.57
C GLN A 110 -8.92 10.45 9.71
N HIS A 111 -8.94 9.24 10.27
CA HIS A 111 -8.00 8.85 11.31
C HIS A 111 -6.55 8.82 10.80
N LEU A 112 -6.30 8.21 9.64
CA LEU A 112 -4.99 8.18 8.99
C LEU A 112 -4.47 9.59 8.70
N GLN A 113 -5.32 10.48 8.18
CA GLN A 113 -4.96 11.88 7.94
C GLN A 113 -4.65 12.61 9.26
N THR A 114 -5.41 12.36 10.31
CA THR A 114 -5.23 12.97 11.64
C THR A 114 -3.90 12.55 12.27
N ILE A 115 -3.55 11.24 12.22
CA ILE A 115 -2.27 10.77 12.77
C ILE A 115 -1.10 11.28 11.92
N ASN A 116 -1.24 11.35 10.59
CA ASN A 116 -0.20 11.89 9.70
C ASN A 116 0.17 13.34 10.06
N GLN A 117 -0.81 14.14 10.48
CA GLN A 117 -0.60 15.54 10.85
C GLN A 117 -0.14 15.72 12.31
N ASN A 118 -0.69 14.95 13.24
CA ASN A 118 -0.56 15.23 14.68
C ASN A 118 0.31 14.23 15.44
N GLN A 119 0.58 13.06 14.86
CA GLN A 119 1.26 11.94 15.51
C GLN A 119 2.20 11.24 14.51
N PRO A 120 3.27 11.92 14.05
CA PRO A 120 4.16 11.41 13.01
C PRO A 120 4.93 10.13 13.39
N ASP A 121 4.90 9.74 14.67
CA ASP A 121 5.52 8.53 15.19
C ASP A 121 4.49 7.43 15.50
N HIS A 122 3.25 7.58 15.00
CA HIS A 122 2.19 6.60 15.19
C HIS A 122 2.54 5.29 14.47
N PRO A 123 2.33 4.10 15.09
CA PRO A 123 2.71 2.82 14.49
C PRO A 123 2.13 2.55 13.09
N LEU A 124 0.92 3.03 12.80
CA LEU A 124 0.32 2.90 11.46
C LEU A 124 1.07 3.67 10.36
N LEU A 125 1.95 4.60 10.71
CA LEU A 125 2.82 5.31 9.76
C LEU A 125 4.19 4.64 9.61
N ASN A 126 4.45 3.52 10.28
CA ASN A 126 5.64 2.73 10.03
C ASN A 126 5.44 1.83 8.81
N THR A 127 6.43 1.76 7.92
CA THR A 127 6.36 0.88 6.74
C THR A 127 6.21 -0.59 7.12
N GLU A 128 6.70 -0.98 8.29
CA GLU A 128 6.64 -2.36 8.79
C GLU A 128 5.27 -2.78 9.29
N SER A 129 4.35 -1.83 9.46
CA SER A 129 2.96 -2.14 9.77
C SER A 129 2.18 -2.57 8.53
N TRP A 130 2.78 -2.50 7.34
CA TRP A 130 2.14 -2.73 6.05
C TRP A 130 2.95 -3.70 5.21
N PHE A 131 2.30 -4.73 4.69
CA PHE A 131 2.87 -5.75 3.83
C PHE A 131 2.52 -5.42 2.38
N ALA A 132 3.52 -5.13 1.54
CA ALA A 132 3.27 -4.98 0.11
C ALA A 132 2.66 -6.27 -0.44
N LEU A 133 1.68 -6.17 -1.34
CA LEU A 133 1.06 -7.29 -2.04
C LEU A 133 1.40 -7.25 -3.53
N TYR A 134 1.33 -6.06 -4.11
CA TYR A 134 1.61 -5.82 -5.51
C TYR A 134 2.46 -4.57 -5.68
N VAL A 135 3.46 -4.68 -6.54
CA VAL A 135 4.30 -3.57 -7.00
C VAL A 135 4.19 -3.53 -8.51
N LYS A 136 3.54 -2.50 -9.04
CA LYS A 136 3.16 -2.45 -10.45
C LYS A 136 3.29 -1.05 -11.04
N GLN A 137 3.51 -0.99 -12.34
CA GLN A 137 3.49 0.22 -13.15
C GLN A 137 2.46 0.08 -14.27
N SER A 138 1.90 1.20 -14.71
CA SER A 138 1.12 1.26 -15.94
C SER A 138 1.99 1.82 -17.05
N VAL A 139 2.41 0.98 -17.98
CA VAL A 139 3.26 1.34 -19.12
C VAL A 139 2.43 1.34 -20.40
N GLU A 140 2.82 2.12 -21.41
CA GLU A 140 2.15 2.10 -22.72
C GLU A 140 2.37 0.73 -23.40
N LEU A 141 1.36 0.26 -24.13
CA LEU A 141 1.48 -0.94 -24.96
C LEU A 141 2.54 -0.69 -26.04
N PRO A 142 3.41 -1.67 -26.33
CA PRO A 142 4.30 -1.58 -27.47
C PRO A 142 3.48 -1.32 -28.76
N PRO A 143 3.96 -0.47 -29.68
CA PRO A 143 3.20 -0.06 -30.87
C PRO A 143 2.66 -1.22 -31.71
N GLU A 144 3.33 -2.37 -31.69
CA GLU A 144 2.91 -3.60 -32.38
C GLU A 144 1.59 -4.20 -31.85
N PHE A 145 1.15 -3.83 -30.65
CA PHE A 145 -0.09 -4.30 -30.02
C PHE A 145 -1.22 -3.25 -30.02
N GLY A 146 -1.01 -2.08 -30.62
CA GLY A 146 -1.98 -0.98 -30.70
C GLY A 146 -1.89 -0.01 -29.52
N GLU A 147 -2.95 0.78 -29.33
CA GLU A 147 -3.05 1.75 -28.24
C GLU A 147 -3.60 1.11 -26.94
N GLY A 148 -3.02 1.47 -25.81
CA GLY A 148 -3.51 1.10 -24.48
C GLY A 148 -2.37 0.94 -23.48
N LYS A 149 -2.69 0.45 -22.28
CA LYS A 149 -1.71 0.33 -21.20
C LYS A 149 -1.58 -1.12 -20.71
N LEU A 150 -0.35 -1.51 -20.42
CA LEU A 150 0.02 -2.77 -19.79
C LEU A 150 0.37 -2.52 -18.33
N LYS A 151 0.06 -3.50 -17.47
CA LYS A 151 0.58 -3.54 -16.10
C LYS A 151 1.81 -4.43 -16.08
N VAL A 152 2.92 -3.91 -15.58
CA VAL A 152 4.19 -4.65 -15.39
C VAL A 152 4.60 -4.58 -13.92
N GLY A 153 5.33 -5.59 -13.45
CA GLY A 153 5.80 -5.65 -12.06
C GLY A 153 5.70 -7.03 -11.43
N TYR A 154 5.55 -7.07 -10.11
CA TYR A 154 5.58 -8.30 -9.33
C TYR A 154 4.57 -8.28 -8.18
N SER A 155 4.29 -9.46 -7.64
CA SER A 155 3.55 -9.61 -6.40
C SER A 155 4.49 -10.10 -5.31
N THR A 156 4.00 -10.09 -4.10
CA THR A 156 4.64 -10.69 -2.93
C THR A 156 3.73 -11.72 -2.31
N THR A 157 4.30 -12.71 -1.65
CA THR A 157 3.54 -13.74 -0.94
C THR A 157 3.98 -13.78 0.50
N TRP A 158 3.00 -13.70 1.40
CA TRP A 158 3.19 -13.78 2.83
C TRP A 158 2.51 -15.05 3.33
N ALA A 159 3.13 -15.74 4.28
CA ALA A 159 2.42 -16.76 5.03
C ALA A 159 1.27 -16.06 5.79
N ASP A 160 0.08 -16.66 5.81
CA ASP A 160 -1.00 -16.20 6.68
C ASP A 160 -0.47 -16.22 8.13
N THR A 161 -0.20 -15.05 8.69
CA THR A 161 0.23 -14.88 10.09
C THR A 161 -0.93 -14.95 11.05
#